data_AF-A0A2P6W923-F1
#
_entry.id   AF-A0A2P6W923-F1
#
_cell.length_a   1.000
_cell.length_b   1.000
_cell.length_c   1.000
_cell.angle_alpha   90.00
_cell.angle_beta   90.00
_cell.angle_gamma   90.00
#
_symmetry.space_group_name_H-M   'P 1'
#
loop_
_entity.id
_entity.type
_entity.pdbx_description
1 polymer ?
#
loop_
_entity_poly.entity_id
_entity_poly.type
_entity_poly.pdbx_seq_one_letter_code
_entity_poly.pdbx_strand_id
1 'polypeptide(L)' 'MATKTITIKEEAYERLKKLKDGRSFSDTILDLTEEKKVDLTDAFGAWSEEEAEEAKEKIESFRKKFDEDFDEKIQS' A
#
# COMPACT_ATOMS: atom_id res chain seq x y z
N MET A 1 15.81 -6.01 -28.20
CA MET A 1 14.80 -6.79 -27.45
C MET A 1 13.81 -7.38 -28.42
N ALA A 2 13.34 -8.61 -28.19
CA ALA A 2 12.20 -9.14 -28.92
C ALA A 2 10.94 -8.41 -28.47
N THR A 3 10.11 -7.97 -29.42
CA THR A 3 8.81 -7.37 -29.14
C THR A 3 7.71 -8.38 -29.42
N LYS A 4 6.62 -8.29 -28.66
CA LYS A 4 5.41 -9.08 -28.89
C LYS A 4 4.22 -8.14 -28.94
N THR A 5 3.28 -8.41 -29.85
CA THR A 5 2.01 -7.71 -29.92
C THR A 5 1.00 -8.44 -29.04
N ILE A 6 0.35 -7.69 -28.14
CA ILE A 6 -0.75 -8.19 -27.31
C ILE A 6 -1.99 -7.36 -27.59
N THR A 7 -3.15 -8.01 -27.61
CA THR A 7 -4.44 -7.32 -27.65
C THR A 7 -4.99 -7.23 -26.24
N ILE A 8 -5.36 -6.04 -25.81
CA ILE A 8 -5.95 -5.78 -24.50
C ILE A 8 -7.32 -5.12 -24.68
N LYS A 9 -8.16 -5.22 -23.65
CA LYS A 9 -9.44 -4.48 -23.63
C LYS A 9 -9.15 -2.98 -23.67
N GLU A 10 -10.05 -2.23 -24.30
CA GLU A 10 -9.94 -0.76 -24.39
C GLU A 10 -9.81 -0.11 -23.01
N GLU A 11 -10.58 -0.59 -22.03
CA GLU A 11 -10.49 -0.11 -20.65
C GLU A 11 -9.10 -0.31 -20.03
N ALA A 12 -8.44 -1.43 -20.32
CA ALA A 12 -7.08 -1.70 -19.84
C ALA A 12 -6.06 -0.76 -20.51
N TYR A 13 -6.24 -0.47 -21.81
CA TYR A 13 -5.42 0.50 -22.53
C TYR A 13 -5.51 1.90 -21.92
N GLU A 14 -6.73 2.40 -21.68
CA GLU A 14 -6.94 3.73 -21.11
C GLU A 14 -6.41 3.84 -19.68
N ARG A 15 -6.49 2.77 -18.88
CA ARG A 15 -5.84 2.70 -17.56
C ARG A 15 -4.31 2.79 -17.68
N LEU A 16 -3.72 1.99 -18.58
CA LEU A 16 -2.27 2.01 -18.85
C LEU A 16 -1.79 3.38 -19.34
N LYS A 17 -2.56 4.03 -20.21
CA LYS A 17 -2.26 5.35 -20.77
C LYS A 17 -2.21 6.44 -19.69
N LYS A 18 -3.09 6.37 -18.69
CA LYS A 18 -3.07 7.28 -17.53
C LYS A 18 -1.84 7.07 -16.65
N LEU A 19 -1.40 5.82 -16.49
CA LEU A 19 -0.22 5.45 -15.69
C LEU A 19 1.11 5.73 -16.39
N LYS A 20 1.08 5.94 -17.70
CA LYS A 20 2.27 6.12 -18.54
C LYS A 20 3.12 7.32 -18.12
N ASP A 21 2.54 8.39 -17.55
CA ASP A 21 3.24 9.60 -17.06
C ASP A 21 4.45 10.03 -17.92
N GLY A 22 4.27 10.03 -19.25
CA GLY A 22 5.34 10.34 -20.22
C GLY A 22 6.34 9.21 -20.53
N ARG A 23 6.43 8.13 -19.74
CA ARG A 23 7.28 6.93 -19.95
C ARG A 23 6.82 6.07 -21.12
N SER A 24 7.55 5.01 -21.48
CA SER A 24 7.09 4.02 -22.47
C SER A 24 6.12 3.02 -21.85
N PHE A 25 5.20 2.46 -22.66
CA PHE A 25 4.29 1.42 -22.17
C PHE A 25 5.03 0.19 -21.66
N SER A 26 6.16 -0.17 -22.29
CA SER A 26 6.99 -1.27 -21.84
C SER A 26 7.56 -1.00 -20.45
N ASP A 27 8.06 0.20 -20.19
CA ASP A 27 8.61 0.56 -18.86
C ASP A 27 7.51 0.59 -17.80
N THR A 28 6.33 1.13 -18.13
CA THR A 28 5.19 1.13 -17.21
C THR A 28 4.73 -0.28 -16.87
N ILE A 29 4.67 -1.19 -17.85
CA ILE A 29 4.30 -2.58 -17.60
C ILE A 29 5.37 -3.27 -16.74
N LEU A 30 6.64 -3.04 -17.02
CA LEU A 30 7.73 -3.60 -16.21
C LEU A 30 7.68 -3.10 -14.76
N ASP A 31 7.51 -1.80 -14.54
CA ASP A 31 7.36 -1.19 -13.20
C ASP A 31 6.13 -1.73 -12.44
N LEU A 32 5.01 -1.93 -13.13
CA LEU A 32 3.79 -2.49 -12.51
C LEU A 32 3.87 -3.98 -12.21
N THR A 33 4.63 -4.72 -13.01
CA THR A 33 4.80 -6.19 -12.89
C THR A 33 6.10 -6.56 -12.20
N GLU A 34 6.91 -5.57 -11.84
CA GLU A 34 8.08 -5.76 -11.01
C GLU A 34 7.58 -6.37 -9.72
N GLU A 35 7.95 -7.64 -9.49
CA GLU A 35 7.73 -8.28 -8.20
C GLU A 35 8.46 -7.41 -7.19
N LYS A 36 7.73 -6.47 -6.57
CA LYS A 36 8.14 -5.92 -5.29
C LYS A 36 8.18 -7.13 -4.38
N LYS A 37 9.35 -7.76 -4.30
CA LYS A 37 9.76 -8.56 -3.16
C LYS A 37 9.74 -7.57 -2.00
N VAL A 38 8.56 -7.31 -1.48
CA VAL A 38 8.40 -6.77 -0.15
C VAL A 38 8.87 -7.93 0.70
N ASP A 39 10.17 -7.94 0.96
CA ASP A 39 10.75 -8.90 1.87
C ASP A 39 10.25 -8.50 3.24
N LEU A 40 9.09 -9.04 3.62
CA LEU A 40 8.49 -8.78 4.93
C LEU A 40 9.46 -9.19 6.05
N THR A 41 10.45 -10.03 5.73
CA THR A 41 11.56 -10.37 6.62
C THR A 41 12.45 -9.18 6.96
N ASP A 42 12.63 -8.19 6.07
CA ASP A 42 13.32 -6.93 6.38
C ASP A 42 12.51 -6.04 7.34
N ALA A 43 11.19 -6.21 7.38
CA ALA A 43 10.32 -5.53 8.33
C ALA A 43 10.28 -6.22 9.71
N PHE A 44 10.71 -7.48 9.82
CA PHE A 44 10.81 -8.20 11.09
C PHE A 44 12.02 -7.68 11.88
N GLY A 45 11.76 -6.90 12.93
CA GLY A 45 12.80 -6.33 13.80
C GLY A 45 13.28 -4.94 13.37
N ALA A 46 12.58 -4.27 12.45
CA ALA A 46 12.90 -2.91 12.03
C ALA A 46 12.64 -1.85 13.11
N TRP A 47 11.86 -2.17 14.14
CA TRP A 47 11.60 -1.28 15.28
C TRP A 47 12.44 -1.70 16.48
N SER A 48 13.06 -0.72 17.13
CA SER A 48 13.64 -0.89 18.45
C SER A 48 12.55 -1.23 19.47
N GLU A 49 12.97 -1.80 20.61
CA GLU A 49 12.06 -2.17 21.70
C GLU A 49 11.32 -0.93 22.25
N GLU A 50 11.99 0.23 22.26
CA GLU A 50 11.41 1.53 22.64
C GLU A 50 10.36 2.03 21.64
N GLU A 51 10.66 1.98 20.34
CA GLU A 51 9.70 2.36 19.29
C GLU A 51 8.47 1.44 19.26
N ALA A 52 8.67 0.16 19.53
CA ALA A 52 7.59 -0.81 19.62
C ALA A 52 6.69 -0.54 20.83
N GLU A 53 7.27 -0.18 21.98
CA GLU A 53 6.49 0.12 23.19
C GLU A 53 5.72 1.45 23.05
N GLU A 54 6.34 2.49 22.48
CA GLU A 54 5.64 3.73 22.16
C GLU A 54 4.46 3.51 21.20
N ALA A 55 4.63 2.64 20.20
CA ALA A 55 3.57 2.30 19.27
C ALA A 55 2.41 1.59 19.99
N LYS A 56 2.69 0.68 20.93
CA LYS A 56 1.66 0.03 21.74
C LYS A 56 0.89 1.04 22.59
N GLU A 57 1.58 1.93 23.31
CA GLU A 57 0.92 2.95 24.13
C GLU A 57 0.01 3.87 23.30
N LYS A 58 0.46 4.27 22.11
CA LYS A 58 -0.36 5.07 21.18
C LYS A 58 -1.58 4.30 20.69
N ILE A 59 -1.45 3.00 20.41
CA ILE A 59 -2.59 2.15 20.01
C ILE A 59 -3.57 1.95 21.16
N GLU A 60 -3.10 1.68 22.37
CA GLU A 60 -3.97 1.51 23.55
C GLU A 60 -4.72 2.79 23.89
N SER A 61 -4.03 3.93 23.90
CA SER A 61 -4.67 5.22 24.15
C SER A 61 -5.68 5.59 23.06
N PHE A 62 -5.40 5.25 21.81
CA PHE A 62 -6.36 5.43 20.72
C PHE A 62 -7.60 4.55 20.89
N ARG A 63 -7.43 3.26 21.20
CA ARG A 63 -8.56 2.34 21.43
C ARG A 63 -9.44 2.79 22.59
N LYS A 64 -8.83 3.19 23.70
CA LYS A 64 -9.56 3.67 24.86
C LYS A 64 -10.39 4.92 24.55
N LYS A 65 -9.80 5.90 23.87
CA LYS A 65 -10.53 7.11 23.43
C LYS A 65 -11.65 6.78 22.44
N PHE A 66 -11.39 5.86 21.52
CA PHE A 66 -12.39 5.43 20.55
C PHE A 66 -13.59 4.75 21.23
N ASP A 67 -13.34 3.88 22.21
CA ASP A 67 -14.40 3.21 22.97
C ASP A 67 -15.18 4.21 23.83
N GLU A 68 -14.50 5.16 24.49
CA GLU A 68 -15.13 6.26 25.25
C GLU A 68 -16.03 7.13 24.34
N ASP A 69 -15.51 7.57 23.19
CA ASP A 69 -16.27 8.36 22.20
C ASP A 69 -17.44 7.58 21.59
N PHE A 70 -17.33 6.26 21.49
CA PHE A 70 -18.36 5.38 20.93
C PHE A 70 -19.48 5.12 21.95
N ASP A 71 -19.12 4.84 23.20
CA ASP A 71 -20.08 4.64 24.30
C ASP A 71 -20.89 5.92 24.58
N GLU A 72 -20.26 7.10 24.51
CA GLU A 72 -20.93 8.39 24.67
C GLU A 72 -21.96 8.65 23.55
N LYS A 73 -21.69 8.18 22.33
CA LYS A 73 -22.62 8.28 21.18
C LYS A 73 -23.75 7.27 21.20
N ILE A 74 -23.61 6.15 21.89
CA ILE A 74 -24.66 5.11 22.01
C ILE A 74 -25.62 5.43 23.16
N GLN A 75 -25.19 6.18 24.18
CA GLN A 75 -26.01 6.58 25.32
C GLN A 75 -26.78 7.90 25.14
N SER A 76 -26.51 8.67 24.07
CA SER A 76 -27.28 9.86 23.66
C SER A 76 -28.44 9.50 22.72
#